data_AF-A0AAN7CRL4-F1
#
_entry.id   AF-A0AAN7CRL4-F1
#
_cell.length_a   1.000
_cell.length_b   1.000
_cell.length_c   1.000
_cell.angle_alpha   90.00
_cell.angle_beta   90.00
_cell.angle_gamma   90.00
#
_symmetry.space_group_name_H-M   'P 1'
#
loop_
_entity.id
_entity.type
_entity.pdbx_description
1 polymer ?
#
loop_
_entity_poly.entity_id
_entity_poly.type
_entity_poly.pdbx_seq_one_letter_code
_entity_poly.pdbx_strand_id
1 'polypeptide(L)'
;MCFGDGYTGVEDNNLMHYVSDVDEAFALLQCGFNRFNSRNSDGKLAINSLTQQCDPALIKFCIENGTDLTNKDSQGRTILFDLFSHLNSGTLDNGKVWAILDAVRLCLDGGVDIFEKDHCRCPCSPGGCTIFSIFSINFPSLEIPALNLGPLWSLEWVTLVEEHCGAEAARQVLLILLRRAKSDQPDIYINHVCCHRGRGIGERQIWQEQPRPLLDEDVTEILDEEREFIDILEAEVDALDSNSVQSLRSRWILTIKEKYDAHVETVNQAKGKRKLQRPEKHHDQTYVDYKNDTYHPRTIYITCRPWLVLITEQLALYAFWLRYEFETAGGSTLRQLRPEGWFKKRLSWLKELMDVMEISADGITKEMKRKYERKRVTGEVDYEELDLEFLIRM
;
A
#
# COMPACT_ATOMS: atom_id res chain seq x y z
N MET A 1 18.59 -20.17 -20.80
CA MET A 1 19.64 -19.17 -20.98
C MET A 1 19.32 -18.06 -19.99
N CYS A 2 20.29 -17.64 -19.17
CA CYS A 2 20.08 -16.55 -18.24
C CYS A 2 20.81 -15.30 -18.78
N PHE A 3 20.22 -14.13 -18.59
CA PHE A 3 20.71 -12.85 -19.09
C PHE A 3 21.05 -11.96 -17.90
N GLY A 4 22.15 -11.20 -17.99
CA GLY A 4 22.43 -10.13 -17.05
C GLY A 4 21.67 -8.86 -17.45
N ASP A 5 20.98 -8.24 -16.51
CA ASP A 5 20.40 -6.91 -16.71
C ASP A 5 21.43 -5.83 -16.32
N GLY A 6 22.00 -5.17 -17.33
CA GLY A 6 22.94 -4.07 -17.15
C GLY A 6 22.34 -2.80 -16.52
N TYR A 7 21.01 -2.72 -16.35
CA TYR A 7 20.32 -1.57 -15.75
C TYR A 7 20.04 -1.72 -14.25
N THR A 8 19.78 -2.93 -13.77
CA THR A 8 19.44 -3.18 -12.36
C THR A 8 20.56 -3.86 -11.58
N GLY A 9 21.59 -4.38 -12.26
CA GLY A 9 22.65 -5.17 -11.64
C GLY A 9 22.20 -6.58 -11.22
N VAL A 10 21.01 -7.00 -11.68
CA VAL A 10 20.46 -8.33 -11.41
C VAL A 10 20.91 -9.29 -12.51
N GLU A 11 21.60 -10.35 -12.10
CA GLU A 11 22.06 -11.44 -12.95
C GLU A 11 21.08 -12.61 -12.90
N ASP A 12 21.31 -13.62 -13.73
CA ASP A 12 20.55 -14.88 -13.76
C ASP A 12 19.05 -14.80 -14.10
N ASN A 13 18.55 -13.68 -14.64
CA ASN A 13 17.19 -13.59 -15.14
C ASN A 13 16.97 -14.52 -16.35
N ASN A 14 15.88 -15.28 -16.36
CA ASN A 14 15.47 -16.07 -17.54
C ASN A 14 14.49 -15.27 -18.43
N LEU A 15 14.10 -15.83 -19.59
CA LEU A 15 13.18 -15.17 -20.53
C LEU A 15 11.84 -14.75 -19.90
N MET A 16 11.28 -15.55 -18.99
CA MET A 16 10.01 -15.23 -18.33
C MET A 16 10.10 -14.02 -17.40
N HIS A 17 11.30 -13.62 -16.94
CA HIS A 17 11.47 -12.41 -16.14
C HIS A 17 11.27 -11.12 -16.94
N TYR A 18 11.30 -11.20 -18.28
CA TYR A 18 11.26 -10.04 -19.18
C TYR A 18 9.98 -9.95 -20.02
N VAL A 19 9.04 -10.86 -19.80
CA VAL A 19 7.77 -10.87 -20.52
C VAL A 19 6.96 -9.62 -20.17
N SER A 20 6.31 -9.04 -21.18
CA SER A 20 5.49 -7.83 -21.03
C SER A 20 4.00 -8.13 -20.85
N ASP A 21 3.52 -9.24 -21.40
CA ASP A 21 2.09 -9.61 -21.39
C ASP A 21 1.86 -11.14 -21.42
N VAL A 22 0.60 -11.54 -21.27
CA VAL A 22 0.21 -12.96 -21.25
C VAL A 22 0.44 -13.68 -22.59
N ASP A 23 0.41 -12.99 -23.72
CA ASP A 23 0.58 -13.60 -25.05
C ASP A 23 2.05 -13.99 -25.27
N GLU A 24 2.98 -13.14 -24.86
CA GLU A 24 4.41 -13.45 -24.81
C GLU A 24 4.70 -14.63 -23.85
N ALA A 25 4.08 -14.63 -22.65
CA ALA A 25 4.23 -15.73 -21.70
C ALA A 25 3.75 -17.07 -22.30
N PHE A 26 2.60 -17.02 -22.98
CA PHE A 26 2.02 -18.16 -23.68
C PHE A 26 2.91 -18.63 -24.84
N ALA A 27 3.45 -17.72 -25.63
CA ALA A 27 4.38 -18.05 -26.73
C ALA A 27 5.65 -18.74 -26.22
N LEU A 28 6.21 -18.31 -25.08
CA LEU A 28 7.34 -18.98 -24.44
C LEU A 28 6.97 -20.40 -24.00
N LEU A 29 5.79 -20.59 -23.40
CA LEU A 29 5.29 -21.90 -23.00
C LEU A 29 5.12 -22.84 -24.21
N GLN A 30 4.56 -22.35 -25.32
CA GLN A 30 4.43 -23.10 -26.58
C GLN A 30 5.79 -23.49 -27.18
N CYS A 31 6.82 -22.65 -26.97
CA CYS A 31 8.21 -22.96 -27.33
C CYS A 31 8.89 -23.95 -26.35
N GLY A 32 8.19 -24.48 -25.35
CA GLY A 32 8.69 -25.47 -24.39
C GLY A 32 9.35 -24.88 -23.13
N PHE A 33 9.14 -23.59 -22.83
CA PHE A 33 9.61 -23.00 -21.58
C PHE A 33 8.87 -23.61 -20.37
N ASN A 34 9.61 -24.07 -19.35
CA ASN A 34 9.05 -24.68 -18.15
C ASN A 34 9.79 -24.30 -16.86
N ARG A 35 10.55 -23.18 -16.89
CA ARG A 35 11.47 -22.79 -15.81
C ARG A 35 10.95 -21.60 -14.99
N PHE A 36 9.66 -21.63 -14.62
CA PHE A 36 9.00 -20.57 -13.84
C PHE A 36 9.65 -20.32 -12.48
N ASN A 37 10.25 -21.36 -11.88
CA ASN A 37 10.88 -21.32 -10.56
C ASN A 37 12.41 -21.13 -10.58
N SER A 38 12.99 -20.71 -11.72
CA SER A 38 14.40 -20.31 -11.70
C SER A 38 14.55 -18.97 -11.01
N ARG A 39 15.43 -18.94 -10.00
CA ARG A 39 15.76 -17.74 -9.24
C ARG A 39 16.84 -16.96 -9.97
N ASN A 40 16.68 -15.64 -10.01
CA ASN A 40 17.74 -14.73 -10.43
C ASN A 40 18.73 -14.47 -9.27
N SER A 41 19.72 -13.59 -9.47
CA SER A 41 20.75 -13.29 -8.47
C SER A 41 20.20 -12.67 -7.18
N ASP A 42 19.02 -12.03 -7.25
CA ASP A 42 18.33 -11.48 -6.09
C ASP A 42 17.50 -12.54 -5.35
N GLY A 43 17.44 -13.77 -5.84
CA GLY A 43 16.61 -14.85 -5.31
C GLY A 43 15.15 -14.77 -5.73
N LYS A 44 14.80 -13.87 -6.64
CA LYS A 44 13.43 -13.65 -7.14
C LYS A 44 13.08 -14.62 -8.26
N LEU A 45 11.81 -15.01 -8.34
CA LEU A 45 11.26 -15.76 -9.46
C LEU A 45 10.75 -14.81 -10.54
N ALA A 46 10.40 -15.36 -11.70
CA ALA A 46 9.84 -14.57 -12.79
C ALA A 46 8.59 -13.79 -12.36
N ILE A 47 7.69 -14.41 -11.61
CA ILE A 47 6.45 -13.77 -11.10
C ILE A 47 6.74 -12.47 -10.33
N ASN A 48 7.87 -12.38 -9.60
CA ASN A 48 8.25 -11.18 -8.86
C ASN A 48 8.58 -10.02 -9.79
N SER A 49 9.32 -10.27 -10.88
CA SER A 49 9.64 -9.27 -11.89
C SER A 49 8.39 -8.80 -12.65
N LEU A 50 7.47 -9.72 -12.93
CA LEU A 50 6.25 -9.44 -13.70
C LEU A 50 5.23 -8.57 -12.94
N THR A 51 5.39 -8.38 -11.63
CA THR A 51 4.54 -7.45 -10.85
C THR A 51 4.55 -6.01 -11.38
N GLN A 52 5.64 -5.59 -12.02
CA GLN A 52 5.76 -4.25 -12.62
C GLN A 52 4.74 -4.01 -13.74
N GLN A 53 4.27 -5.07 -14.40
CA GLN A 53 3.27 -4.96 -15.46
C GLN A 53 1.87 -4.65 -14.91
N CYS A 54 1.63 -4.85 -13.61
CA CYS A 54 0.31 -4.70 -12.99
C CYS A 54 -0.79 -5.45 -13.76
N ASP A 55 -0.49 -6.65 -14.28
CA ASP A 55 -1.42 -7.47 -15.07
C ASP A 55 -1.84 -8.73 -14.28
N PRO A 56 -3.10 -8.82 -13.81
CA PRO A 56 -3.58 -9.99 -13.09
C PRO A 56 -3.62 -11.24 -13.95
N ALA A 57 -3.82 -11.12 -15.27
CA ALA A 57 -3.85 -12.27 -16.17
C ALA A 57 -2.46 -12.93 -16.27
N LEU A 58 -1.41 -12.11 -16.31
CA LEU A 58 -0.02 -12.59 -16.31
C LEU A 58 0.37 -13.24 -14.97
N ILE A 59 -0.06 -12.67 -13.85
CA ILE A 59 0.14 -13.27 -12.52
C ILE A 59 -0.60 -14.61 -12.41
N LYS A 60 -1.88 -14.64 -12.83
CA LYS A 60 -2.67 -15.87 -12.89
C LYS A 60 -1.99 -16.94 -13.74
N PHE A 61 -1.51 -16.57 -14.93
CA PHE A 61 -0.81 -17.47 -15.83
C PHE A 61 0.41 -18.12 -15.16
N CYS A 62 1.21 -17.35 -14.41
CA CYS A 62 2.36 -17.89 -13.68
C CYS A 62 1.93 -18.90 -12.59
N ILE A 63 0.90 -18.55 -11.82
CA ILE A 63 0.36 -19.42 -10.75
C ILE A 63 -0.15 -20.75 -11.33
N GLU A 64 -0.95 -20.68 -12.41
CA GLU A 64 -1.49 -21.88 -13.08
C GLU A 64 -0.40 -22.77 -13.71
N ASN A 65 0.77 -22.21 -14.00
CA ASN A 65 1.94 -22.93 -14.53
C ASN A 65 2.96 -23.35 -13.45
N GLY A 66 2.55 -23.37 -12.18
CA GLY A 66 3.32 -24.00 -11.10
C GLY A 66 4.43 -23.11 -10.51
N THR A 67 4.26 -21.79 -10.57
CA THR A 67 5.11 -20.88 -9.81
C THR A 67 5.04 -21.18 -8.31
N ASP A 68 6.21 -21.23 -7.66
CA ASP A 68 6.36 -21.41 -6.22
C ASP A 68 6.09 -20.09 -5.47
N LEU A 69 4.89 -19.98 -4.91
CA LEU A 69 4.48 -18.83 -4.10
C LEU A 69 5.15 -18.76 -2.72
N THR A 70 5.85 -19.81 -2.30
CA THR A 70 6.62 -19.83 -1.04
C THR A 70 8.03 -19.26 -1.20
N ASN A 71 8.46 -18.98 -2.44
CA ASN A 71 9.79 -18.45 -2.69
C ASN A 71 9.98 -17.08 -2.01
N LYS A 72 11.14 -16.97 -1.36
CA LYS A 72 11.62 -15.72 -0.77
C LYS A 72 12.84 -15.23 -1.54
N ASP A 73 12.90 -13.92 -1.75
CA ASP A 73 14.11 -13.30 -2.27
C ASP A 73 15.24 -13.30 -1.22
N SER A 74 16.40 -12.78 -1.60
CA SER A 74 17.57 -12.64 -0.71
C SER A 74 17.32 -11.78 0.53
N GLN A 75 16.24 -10.99 0.55
CA GLN A 75 15.80 -10.16 1.68
C GLN A 75 14.68 -10.84 2.50
N GLY A 76 14.33 -12.09 2.19
CA GLY A 76 13.26 -12.81 2.87
C GLY A 76 11.85 -12.40 2.42
N ARG A 77 11.71 -11.68 1.31
CA ARG A 77 10.42 -11.14 0.84
C ARG A 77 9.75 -12.07 -0.16
N THR A 78 8.43 -12.24 0.00
CA THR A 78 7.56 -13.00 -0.90
C THR A 78 7.03 -12.11 -2.04
N ILE A 79 6.32 -12.71 -2.99
CA ILE A 79 5.66 -12.01 -4.11
C ILE A 79 4.72 -10.87 -3.67
N LEU A 80 4.10 -11.01 -2.49
CA LEU A 80 3.21 -9.97 -1.97
C LEU A 80 3.97 -8.65 -1.77
N PHE A 81 5.24 -8.69 -1.33
CA PHE A 81 6.00 -7.47 -1.11
C PHE A 81 6.22 -6.70 -2.40
N ASP A 82 6.50 -7.41 -3.50
CA ASP A 82 6.64 -6.80 -4.82
C ASP A 82 5.31 -6.21 -5.29
N LEU A 83 4.20 -6.96 -5.19
CA LEU A 83 2.85 -6.46 -5.55
C LEU A 83 2.48 -5.19 -4.78
N PHE A 84 2.61 -5.21 -3.46
CA PHE A 84 2.26 -4.06 -2.61
C PHE A 84 3.24 -2.89 -2.75
N SER A 85 4.50 -3.12 -3.14
CA SER A 85 5.45 -2.02 -3.39
C SER A 85 4.98 -1.12 -4.53
N HIS A 86 4.31 -1.68 -5.54
CA HIS A 86 3.76 -0.92 -6.68
C HIS A 86 2.54 -0.10 -6.30
N LEU A 87 1.83 -0.43 -5.21
CA LEU A 87 0.71 0.37 -4.71
C LEU A 87 1.14 1.71 -4.08
N ASN A 88 2.41 1.82 -3.68
CA ASN A 88 2.95 3.01 -3.02
C ASN A 88 3.57 4.02 -4.00
N SER A 89 3.66 3.68 -5.28
CA SER A 89 4.16 4.59 -6.31
C SER A 89 3.14 5.70 -6.53
N GLY A 90 3.48 6.95 -6.20
CA GLY A 90 2.60 8.13 -6.28
C GLY A 90 2.08 8.49 -7.69
N THR A 91 2.12 7.55 -8.63
CA THR A 91 1.80 7.70 -10.06
C THR A 91 0.62 6.82 -10.51
N LEU A 92 -0.01 6.06 -9.62
CA LEU A 92 -1.03 5.10 -10.04
C LEU A 92 -2.32 5.79 -10.50
N ASP A 93 -2.65 5.58 -11.78
CA ASP A 93 -4.04 5.55 -12.18
C ASP A 93 -4.77 4.46 -11.39
N ASN A 94 -6.01 4.74 -11.01
CA ASN A 94 -6.85 3.84 -10.20
C ASN A 94 -6.94 2.44 -10.82
N GLY A 95 -6.88 2.31 -12.15
CA GLY A 95 -6.85 1.02 -12.85
C GLY A 95 -5.77 0.06 -12.35
N LYS A 96 -4.56 0.58 -12.08
CA LYS A 96 -3.43 -0.23 -11.61
C LYS A 96 -3.60 -0.72 -10.16
N VAL A 97 -4.19 0.11 -9.29
CA VAL A 97 -4.48 -0.31 -7.90
C VAL A 97 -5.40 -1.53 -7.91
N TRP A 98 -6.44 -1.51 -8.76
CA TRP A 98 -7.41 -2.59 -8.84
C TRP A 98 -6.79 -3.87 -9.40
N ALA A 99 -5.96 -3.74 -10.44
CA ALA A 99 -5.21 -4.85 -10.99
C ALA A 99 -4.26 -5.48 -9.95
N ILE A 100 -3.59 -4.67 -9.13
CA ILE A 100 -2.74 -5.21 -8.05
C ILE A 100 -3.60 -5.97 -7.02
N LEU A 101 -4.77 -5.45 -6.63
CA LEU A 101 -5.67 -6.17 -5.71
C LEU A 101 -6.17 -7.49 -6.30
N ASP A 102 -6.46 -7.54 -7.60
CA ASP A 102 -6.83 -8.78 -8.30
C ASP A 102 -5.65 -9.77 -8.34
N ALA A 103 -4.43 -9.31 -8.59
CA ALA A 103 -3.21 -10.13 -8.49
C ALA A 103 -2.98 -10.66 -7.06
N VAL A 104 -3.20 -9.83 -6.05
CA VAL A 104 -3.12 -10.23 -4.64
C VAL A 104 -4.14 -11.31 -4.31
N ARG A 105 -5.40 -11.17 -4.76
CA ARG A 105 -6.44 -12.21 -4.59
C ARG A 105 -6.00 -13.54 -5.20
N LEU A 106 -5.47 -13.51 -6.42
CA LEU A 106 -4.94 -14.71 -7.10
C LEU A 106 -3.82 -15.38 -6.29
N CYS A 107 -2.92 -14.60 -5.68
CA CYS A 107 -1.89 -15.16 -4.80
C CYS A 107 -2.46 -15.75 -3.51
N LEU A 108 -3.47 -15.12 -2.90
CA LEU A 108 -4.17 -15.64 -1.72
C LEU A 108 -4.88 -16.96 -2.04
N ASP A 109 -5.59 -17.03 -3.16
CA ASP A 109 -6.22 -18.26 -3.66
C ASP A 109 -5.19 -19.35 -3.99
N GLY A 110 -4.00 -18.94 -4.43
CA GLY A 110 -2.84 -19.83 -4.62
C GLY A 110 -2.19 -20.32 -3.32
N GLY A 111 -2.65 -19.87 -2.15
CA GLY A 111 -2.15 -20.30 -0.84
C GLY A 111 -0.84 -19.66 -0.40
N VAL A 112 -0.56 -18.43 -0.86
CA VAL A 112 0.59 -17.67 -0.35
C VAL A 112 0.46 -17.44 1.17
N ASP A 113 1.55 -17.65 1.91
CA ASP A 113 1.57 -17.34 3.34
C ASP A 113 1.79 -15.83 3.56
N ILE A 114 0.81 -15.20 4.20
CA ILE A 114 0.80 -13.77 4.51
C ILE A 114 1.60 -13.42 5.77
N PHE A 115 1.92 -14.41 6.60
CA PHE A 115 2.63 -14.24 7.87
C PHE A 115 4.13 -14.48 7.76
N GLU A 116 4.63 -14.68 6.55
CA GLU A 116 6.05 -14.84 6.32
C GLU A 116 6.83 -13.61 6.75
N LYS A 117 7.91 -13.86 7.50
CA LYS A 117 8.70 -12.85 8.17
C LYS A 117 10.09 -12.77 7.57
N ASP A 118 10.62 -11.55 7.51
CA ASP A 118 12.04 -11.32 7.24
C ASP A 118 12.89 -11.53 8.52
N HIS A 119 14.20 -11.24 8.43
CA HIS A 119 15.13 -11.43 9.55
C HIS A 119 15.14 -10.26 10.57
N CYS A 120 14.12 -9.39 10.55
CA CYS A 120 14.07 -8.24 11.45
C CYS A 120 13.84 -8.63 12.92
N ARG A 121 14.45 -7.89 13.85
CA ARG A 121 14.31 -8.09 15.30
C ARG A 121 13.54 -6.97 16.01
N CYS A 122 12.81 -6.16 15.27
CA CYS A 122 12.14 -4.98 15.82
C CYS A 122 10.93 -5.35 16.69
N PRO A 123 10.75 -4.77 17.89
CA PRO A 123 9.63 -5.13 18.78
C PRO A 123 8.25 -4.85 18.18
N CYS A 124 8.18 -3.95 17.20
CA CYS A 124 6.93 -3.67 16.48
C CYS A 124 6.40 -4.87 15.66
N SER A 125 7.24 -5.88 15.39
CA SER A 125 6.86 -7.10 14.70
C SER A 125 7.75 -8.27 15.16
N PRO A 126 7.37 -8.97 16.25
CA PRO A 126 8.16 -10.05 16.81
C PRO A 126 8.46 -11.15 15.79
N GLY A 127 9.73 -11.49 15.66
CA GLY A 127 10.22 -12.52 14.73
C GLY A 127 10.33 -12.08 13.27
N GLY A 128 10.20 -10.78 12.96
CA GLY A 128 10.46 -10.22 11.64
C GLY A 128 9.35 -9.35 11.10
N CYS A 129 9.68 -8.45 10.18
CA CYS A 129 8.71 -7.66 9.43
C CYS A 129 7.96 -8.57 8.47
N THR A 130 6.66 -8.39 8.44
CA THR A 130 5.72 -9.09 7.56
C THR A 130 5.27 -8.15 6.45
N ILE A 131 4.46 -8.65 5.52
CA ILE A 131 3.83 -7.81 4.49
C ILE A 131 3.06 -6.62 5.08
N PHE A 132 2.56 -6.76 6.31
CA PHE A 132 1.80 -5.72 7.00
C PHE A 132 2.63 -4.47 7.30
N SER A 133 3.95 -4.59 7.35
CA SER A 133 4.88 -3.46 7.47
C SER A 133 4.90 -2.56 6.21
N ILE A 134 4.25 -2.93 5.11
CA ILE A 134 4.09 -2.03 3.95
C ILE A 134 3.02 -0.95 4.22
N PHE A 135 1.96 -1.26 4.97
CA PHE A 135 0.89 -0.30 5.20
C PHE A 135 1.38 0.85 6.07
N SER A 136 1.43 2.05 5.50
CA SER A 136 1.75 3.26 6.27
C SER A 136 0.60 3.53 7.22
N ILE A 137 0.85 3.30 8.51
CA ILE A 137 -0.11 3.63 9.57
C ILE A 137 -0.17 5.13 9.85
N ASN A 138 0.78 5.92 9.34
CA ASN A 138 0.87 7.36 9.55
C ASN A 138 0.38 8.14 8.31
N PHE A 139 -0.21 9.32 8.54
CA PHE A 139 -0.61 10.24 7.48
C PHE A 139 0.61 11.08 7.02
N PRO A 140 0.89 11.19 5.72
CA PRO A 140 2.10 11.84 5.22
C PRO A 140 2.12 13.32 5.61
N SER A 141 3.19 13.75 6.28
CA SER A 141 3.43 15.17 6.54
C SER A 141 3.89 15.84 5.25
N LEU A 142 3.11 16.82 4.77
CA LEU A 142 3.52 17.98 3.96
C LEU A 142 4.96 17.90 3.40
N GLU A 143 5.17 17.21 2.27
CA GLU A 143 6.24 17.53 1.30
C GLU A 143 6.40 16.54 0.14
N ILE A 144 5.77 15.35 0.15
CA ILE A 144 5.88 14.41 -0.98
C ILE A 144 4.49 13.89 -1.41
N PRO A 145 4.11 14.02 -2.69
CA PRO A 145 2.92 13.38 -3.25
C PRO A 145 3.20 11.87 -3.42
N ALA A 146 3.19 11.13 -2.33
CA ALA A 146 3.06 9.69 -2.39
C ALA A 146 1.62 9.35 -1.99
N LEU A 147 0.90 8.68 -2.89
CA LEU A 147 -0.25 7.88 -2.49
C LEU A 147 0.29 6.76 -1.61
N ASN A 148 0.54 7.05 -0.34
CA ASN A 148 0.78 6.02 0.64
C ASN A 148 -0.48 5.17 0.69
N LEU A 149 -0.33 3.84 0.70
CA LEU A 149 -1.39 2.93 1.11
C LEU A 149 -1.79 3.28 2.54
N GLY A 150 -2.68 4.25 2.65
CA GLY A 150 -3.08 4.84 3.91
C GLY A 150 -3.83 3.81 4.75
N PRO A 151 -4.13 4.16 6.01
CA PRO A 151 -4.77 3.23 6.92
C PRO A 151 -6.11 2.67 6.41
N LEU A 152 -6.77 3.35 5.46
CA LEU A 152 -7.94 2.83 4.74
C LEU A 152 -7.70 1.49 4.02
N TRP A 153 -6.59 1.37 3.30
CA TRP A 153 -6.31 0.16 2.52
C TRP A 153 -5.97 -1.04 3.40
N SER A 154 -5.54 -0.79 4.64
CA SER A 154 -5.40 -1.86 5.63
C SER A 154 -6.74 -2.51 5.99
N LEU A 155 -7.86 -1.78 5.92
CA LEU A 155 -9.21 -2.35 6.15
C LEU A 155 -9.67 -3.23 4.97
N GLU A 156 -9.39 -2.82 3.74
CA GLU A 156 -9.62 -3.66 2.56
C GLU A 156 -8.77 -4.93 2.63
N TRP A 157 -7.49 -4.79 2.99
CA TRP A 157 -6.60 -5.92 3.17
C TRP A 157 -7.09 -6.90 4.24
N VAL A 158 -7.46 -6.41 5.43
CA VAL A 158 -8.05 -7.24 6.49
C VAL A 158 -9.31 -7.95 5.98
N THR A 159 -10.12 -7.28 5.16
CA THR A 159 -11.32 -7.86 4.54
C THR A 159 -10.94 -9.00 3.59
N LEU A 160 -9.94 -8.81 2.73
CA LEU A 160 -9.44 -9.85 1.81
C LEU A 160 -8.87 -11.05 2.56
N VAL A 161 -8.06 -10.81 3.59
CA VAL A 161 -7.51 -11.89 4.44
C VAL A 161 -8.64 -12.66 5.11
N GLU A 162 -9.69 -11.98 5.60
CA GLU A 162 -10.84 -12.64 6.20
C GLU A 162 -11.60 -13.52 5.19
N GLU A 163 -11.70 -13.07 3.93
CA GLU A 163 -12.39 -13.77 2.84
C GLU A 163 -11.63 -14.99 2.34
N HIS A 164 -10.30 -14.90 2.20
CA HIS A 164 -9.48 -15.94 1.56
C HIS A 164 -8.73 -16.83 2.58
N CYS A 165 -8.36 -16.29 3.74
CA CYS A 165 -7.56 -16.99 4.76
C CYS A 165 -8.35 -17.25 6.07
N GLY A 166 -9.56 -16.69 6.18
CA GLY A 166 -10.47 -16.90 7.31
C GLY A 166 -10.32 -15.88 8.44
N ALA A 167 -11.28 -15.94 9.38
CA ALA A 167 -11.42 -14.97 10.45
C ALA A 167 -10.22 -14.90 11.41
N GLU A 168 -9.58 -16.05 11.69
CA GLU A 168 -8.43 -16.10 12.59
C GLU A 168 -7.20 -15.41 11.98
N ALA A 169 -6.96 -15.59 10.68
CA ALA A 169 -5.91 -14.86 9.98
C ALA A 169 -6.17 -13.35 10.04
N ALA A 170 -7.41 -12.91 9.77
CA ALA A 170 -7.77 -11.50 9.86
C ALA A 170 -7.60 -10.92 11.27
N ARG A 171 -7.91 -11.71 12.32
CA ARG A 171 -7.67 -11.36 13.73
C ARG A 171 -6.18 -11.08 13.97
N GLN A 172 -5.32 -11.99 13.53
CA GLN A 172 -3.86 -11.84 13.69
C GLN A 172 -3.32 -10.63 12.91
N VAL A 173 -3.82 -10.37 11.71
CA VAL A 173 -3.46 -9.15 10.95
C VAL A 173 -3.82 -7.89 11.74
N LEU A 174 -5.01 -7.83 12.33
CA LEU A 174 -5.43 -6.68 13.14
C LEU A 174 -4.55 -6.51 14.38
N LEU A 175 -4.18 -7.60 15.06
CA LEU A 175 -3.24 -7.55 16.20
C LEU A 175 -1.88 -6.99 15.79
N ILE A 176 -1.36 -7.39 14.61
CA ILE A 176 -0.08 -6.87 14.10
C ILE A 176 -0.18 -5.37 13.77
N LEU A 177 -1.28 -4.94 13.13
CA LEU A 177 -1.52 -3.51 12.84
C LEU A 177 -1.63 -2.67 14.12
N LEU A 178 -2.38 -3.15 15.11
CA LEU A 178 -2.55 -2.49 16.40
C LEU A 178 -1.24 -2.42 17.16
N ARG A 179 -0.50 -3.52 17.24
CA ARG A 179 0.86 -3.56 17.82
C ARG A 179 1.76 -2.53 17.17
N ARG A 180 1.79 -2.50 15.84
CA ARG A 180 2.59 -1.55 15.06
C ARG A 180 2.22 -0.10 15.37
N ALA A 181 0.93 0.21 15.52
CA ALA A 181 0.49 1.55 15.90
C ALA A 181 0.81 1.92 17.34
N LYS A 182 0.74 0.96 18.26
CA LYS A 182 1.16 1.12 19.66
C LYS A 182 2.64 1.41 19.80
N SER A 183 3.49 0.74 19.03
CA SER A 183 4.94 1.03 18.99
C SER A 183 5.30 2.44 18.49
N ASP A 184 4.36 3.17 17.89
CA ASP A 184 4.53 4.54 17.43
C ASP A 184 3.91 5.56 18.40
N GLN A 185 3.26 5.13 19.48
CA GLN A 185 2.62 6.05 20.43
C GLN A 185 3.65 6.68 21.38
N PRO A 186 3.45 7.95 21.81
CA PRO A 186 4.44 8.64 22.65
C PRO A 186 4.61 8.06 24.06
N ASP A 187 3.62 7.33 24.56
CA ASP A 187 3.64 6.65 25.87
C ASP A 187 4.47 5.36 25.86
N ILE A 188 4.57 4.70 24.70
CA ILE A 188 5.41 3.51 24.46
C ILE A 188 6.33 3.84 23.27
N TYR A 189 7.23 4.81 23.48
CA TYR A 189 8.17 5.23 22.45
C TYR A 189 9.29 4.18 22.31
N ILE A 190 9.11 3.24 21.38
CA ILE A 190 10.11 2.21 21.05
C ILE A 190 10.90 2.67 19.81
N ASN A 191 12.22 2.60 19.89
CA ASN A 191 13.11 2.89 18.78
C ASN A 191 13.02 1.78 17.73
N HIS A 192 12.58 2.16 16.53
CA HIS A 192 12.45 1.22 15.43
C HIS A 192 13.81 0.75 14.90
N VAL A 193 14.20 -0.45 15.28
CA VAL A 193 15.36 -1.15 14.69
C VAL A 193 15.03 -1.86 13.36
N CYS A 194 13.80 -1.73 12.86
CA CYS A 194 13.38 -2.38 11.62
C CYS A 194 14.02 -1.83 10.34
N CYS A 195 13.99 -2.64 9.28
CA CYS A 195 14.56 -2.35 7.96
C CYS A 195 14.04 -1.05 7.32
N HIS A 196 12.90 -0.55 7.81
CA HIS A 196 12.23 0.66 7.33
C HIS A 196 12.12 1.76 8.40
N ARG A 197 12.73 1.59 9.58
CA ARG A 197 12.69 2.56 10.71
C ARG A 197 11.28 3.07 11.03
N GLY A 198 10.28 2.20 10.85
CA GLY A 198 8.87 2.53 11.08
C GLY A 198 8.19 3.37 10.00
N ARG A 199 8.86 3.65 8.87
CA ARG A 199 8.28 4.45 7.76
C ARG A 199 7.46 3.65 6.74
N GLY A 200 7.23 2.37 7.02
CA GLY A 200 6.72 1.38 6.09
C GLY A 200 7.71 0.97 5.00
N ILE A 201 7.47 -0.19 4.38
CA ILE A 201 8.25 -0.69 3.23
C ILE A 201 7.68 -0.07 1.94
N GLY A 202 7.77 1.26 1.83
CA GLY A 202 7.23 2.02 0.71
C GLY A 202 8.33 2.54 -0.21
N GLU A 203 8.45 1.94 -1.40
CA GLU A 203 9.41 2.18 -2.50
C GLU A 203 10.89 2.30 -2.10
N ARG A 204 11.79 1.77 -2.95
CA ARG A 204 13.21 2.15 -2.92
C ARG A 204 13.23 3.66 -2.91
N GLN A 205 13.58 4.27 -1.78
CA GLN A 205 13.63 5.71 -1.62
C GLN A 205 14.53 6.26 -2.74
N ILE A 206 13.94 6.72 -3.83
CA ILE A 206 14.67 7.12 -5.06
C ILE A 206 15.62 8.30 -4.74
N TRP A 207 15.43 8.94 -3.58
CA TRP A 207 16.13 10.15 -3.14
C TRP A 207 16.57 10.15 -1.67
N GLN A 208 16.39 9.07 -0.92
CA GLN A 208 16.96 8.94 0.44
C GLN A 208 17.75 7.64 0.49
N GLU A 209 19.01 7.71 0.92
CA GLU A 209 19.79 6.50 1.19
C GLU A 209 18.96 5.61 2.12
N GLN A 210 18.68 4.37 1.68
CA GLN A 210 18.10 3.36 2.55
C GLN A 210 18.91 3.36 3.86
N PRO A 211 18.25 3.45 5.03
CA PRO A 211 18.99 3.46 6.28
C PRO A 211 19.89 2.23 6.31
N ARG A 212 21.19 2.44 6.52
CA ARG A 212 22.12 1.31 6.64
C ARG A 212 21.58 0.36 7.73
N PRO A 213 21.66 -0.96 7.53
CA PRO A 213 21.37 -1.92 8.59
C PRO A 213 22.15 -1.52 9.86
N LEU A 214 21.49 -1.60 11.02
CA LEU A 214 22.23 -1.48 12.28
C LEU A 214 23.12 -2.70 12.46
N LEU A 215 24.21 -2.53 13.21
CA LEU A 215 24.98 -3.69 13.64
C LEU A 215 24.15 -4.49 14.65
N ASP A 216 24.34 -5.81 14.68
CA ASP A 216 23.61 -6.68 15.60
C ASP A 216 23.87 -6.33 17.08
N GLU A 217 25.04 -5.77 17.37
CA GLU A 217 25.41 -5.25 18.69
C GLU A 217 24.54 -4.04 19.06
N ASP A 218 24.44 -3.03 18.17
CA ASP A 218 23.57 -1.86 18.36
C ASP A 218 22.10 -2.25 18.53
N VAL A 219 21.62 -3.21 17.73
CA VAL A 219 20.26 -3.72 17.85
C VAL A 219 20.04 -4.35 19.23
N THR A 220 21.01 -5.10 19.73
CA THR A 220 20.90 -5.78 21.02
C THR A 220 20.92 -4.77 22.17
N GLU A 221 21.80 -3.77 22.12
CA GLU A 221 21.84 -2.67 23.09
C GLU A 221 20.50 -1.93 23.17
N ILE A 222 19.95 -1.50 22.02
CA ILE A 222 18.64 -0.82 21.97
C ILE A 222 17.54 -1.70 22.57
N LEU A 223 17.50 -3.00 22.24
CA LEU A 223 16.47 -3.91 22.75
C LEU A 223 16.59 -4.15 24.27
N ASP A 224 17.80 -4.11 24.81
CA ASP A 224 18.02 -4.25 26.25
C ASP A 224 17.66 -2.97 27.01
N GLU A 225 17.97 -1.80 26.45
CA GLU A 225 17.57 -0.50 27.01
C GLU A 225 16.05 -0.32 27.00
N GLU A 226 15.35 -0.81 25.97
CA GLU A 226 13.91 -0.65 25.81
C GLU A 226 13.07 -1.78 26.41
N ARG A 227 13.68 -2.68 27.20
CA ARG A 227 13.03 -3.88 27.73
C ARG A 227 11.70 -3.58 28.43
N GLU A 228 11.67 -2.57 29.29
CA GLU A 228 10.46 -2.20 30.04
C GLU A 228 9.32 -1.74 29.11
N PHE A 229 9.62 -0.96 28.06
CA PHE A 229 8.64 -0.52 27.07
C PHE A 229 8.16 -1.69 26.19
N ILE A 230 9.05 -2.62 25.87
CA ILE A 230 8.71 -3.84 25.14
C ILE A 230 7.75 -4.70 25.97
N ASP A 231 8.02 -4.89 27.27
CA ASP A 231 7.15 -5.67 28.16
C ASP A 231 5.76 -5.03 28.31
N ILE A 232 5.68 -3.70 28.36
CA ILE A 232 4.39 -2.97 28.33
C ILE A 232 3.66 -3.22 27.01
N LEU A 233 4.37 -3.11 25.87
CA LEU A 233 3.78 -3.37 24.54
C LEU A 233 3.23 -4.81 24.45
N GLU A 234 3.99 -5.80 24.90
CA GLU A 234 3.56 -7.21 24.92
C GLU A 234 2.28 -7.36 25.77
N ALA A 235 2.26 -6.81 26.99
CA ALA A 235 1.10 -6.90 27.87
C ALA A 235 -0.16 -6.23 27.27
N GLU A 236 -0.01 -5.09 26.60
CA GLU A 236 -1.13 -4.43 25.92
C GLU A 236 -1.66 -5.23 24.73
N VAL A 237 -0.78 -5.84 23.94
CA VAL A 237 -1.18 -6.68 22.80
C VAL A 237 -1.81 -7.99 23.28
N ASP A 238 -1.27 -8.62 24.31
CA ASP A 238 -1.83 -9.83 24.93
C ASP A 238 -3.23 -9.59 25.49
N ALA A 239 -3.50 -8.40 26.06
CA ALA A 239 -4.84 -8.03 26.51
C ALA A 239 -5.87 -7.97 25.35
N LEU A 240 -5.41 -7.71 24.13
CA LEU A 240 -6.25 -7.68 22.93
C LEU A 240 -6.45 -9.07 22.30
N ASP A 241 -5.65 -10.07 22.66
CA ASP A 241 -5.69 -11.39 22.05
C ASP A 241 -7.10 -12.02 22.20
N SER A 242 -7.73 -11.94 23.37
CA SER A 242 -9.09 -12.49 23.56
C SER A 242 -10.22 -11.83 22.73
N ASN A 243 -9.94 -10.73 22.03
CA ASN A 243 -10.97 -9.96 21.31
C ASN A 243 -11.36 -10.61 19.98
N SER A 244 -12.63 -10.40 19.59
CA SER A 244 -13.14 -10.82 18.29
C SER A 244 -12.58 -9.94 17.15
N VAL A 245 -12.60 -10.46 15.93
CA VAL A 245 -12.21 -9.72 14.71
C VAL A 245 -12.94 -8.39 14.61
N GLN A 246 -14.25 -8.36 14.90
CA GLN A 246 -15.04 -7.12 14.84
C GLN A 246 -14.58 -6.11 15.90
N SER A 247 -14.32 -6.55 17.13
CA SER A 247 -13.83 -5.66 18.20
C SER A 247 -12.46 -5.08 17.86
N LEU A 248 -11.54 -5.90 17.34
CA LEU A 248 -10.22 -5.45 16.90
C LEU A 248 -10.31 -4.49 15.71
N ARG A 249 -11.23 -4.72 14.77
CA ARG A 249 -11.47 -3.81 13.64
C ARG A 249 -11.97 -2.45 14.11
N SER A 250 -12.94 -2.42 15.02
CA SER A 250 -13.43 -1.18 15.62
C SER A 250 -12.32 -0.44 16.36
N ARG A 251 -11.49 -1.17 17.12
CA ARG A 251 -10.30 -0.59 17.76
C ARG A 251 -9.35 0.01 16.74
N TRP A 252 -9.08 -0.71 15.64
CA TRP A 252 -8.21 -0.23 14.58
C TRP A 252 -8.75 1.05 13.94
N ILE A 253 -10.05 1.10 13.62
CA ILE A 253 -10.72 2.31 13.10
C ILE A 253 -10.54 3.51 14.04
N LEU A 254 -10.66 3.31 15.35
CA LEU A 254 -10.40 4.37 16.34
C LEU A 254 -8.93 4.81 16.32
N THR A 255 -7.98 3.88 16.24
CA THR A 255 -6.54 4.21 16.10
C THR A 255 -6.26 5.02 14.83
N ILE A 256 -6.95 4.73 13.71
CA ILE A 256 -6.85 5.55 12.50
C ILE A 256 -7.31 6.98 12.76
N LYS A 257 -8.43 7.16 13.49
CA LYS A 257 -8.93 8.49 13.88
C LYS A 257 -7.93 9.24 14.75
N GLU A 258 -7.41 8.62 15.80
CA GLU A 258 -6.43 9.24 16.69
C GLU A 258 -5.22 9.77 15.91
N LYS A 259 -4.68 8.96 14.99
CA LYS A 259 -3.57 9.38 14.12
C LYS A 259 -3.97 10.47 13.12
N TYR A 260 -5.19 10.44 12.61
CA TYR A 260 -5.70 11.48 11.72
C TYR A 260 -5.85 12.82 12.45
N ASP A 261 -6.43 12.82 13.65
CA ASP A 261 -6.63 14.02 14.46
C ASP A 261 -5.27 14.64 14.84
N ALA A 262 -4.30 13.83 15.28
CA ALA A 262 -2.93 14.28 15.53
C ALA A 262 -2.25 14.86 14.28
N HIS A 263 -2.49 14.27 13.11
CA HIS A 263 -2.00 14.79 11.84
C HIS A 263 -2.62 16.15 11.49
N VAL A 264 -3.94 16.29 11.66
CA VAL A 264 -4.66 17.55 11.43
C VAL A 264 -4.14 18.66 12.34
N GLU A 265 -3.91 18.36 13.63
CA GLU A 265 -3.28 19.29 14.57
C GLU A 265 -1.89 19.72 14.11
N THR A 266 -1.04 18.75 13.74
CA THR A 266 0.32 19.02 13.24
C THR A 266 0.30 19.92 11.99
N VAL A 267 -0.58 19.62 11.03
CA VAL A 267 -0.75 20.42 9.82
C VAL A 267 -1.25 21.84 10.14
N ASN A 268 -2.19 21.98 11.09
CA ASN A 268 -2.70 23.28 11.51
C ASN A 268 -1.64 24.12 12.22
N GLN A 269 -0.83 23.52 13.08
CA GLN A 269 0.33 24.18 13.71
C GLN A 269 1.36 24.61 12.65
N ALA A 270 1.67 23.76 11.68
CA ALA A 270 2.59 24.08 10.58
C ALA A 270 2.07 25.22 9.69
N LYS A 271 0.76 25.24 9.37
CA LYS A 271 0.11 26.38 8.67
C LYS A 271 0.21 27.67 9.48
N GLY A 272 0.03 27.60 10.80
CA GLY A 272 0.20 28.75 11.71
C GLY A 272 1.60 29.36 11.61
N LYS A 273 2.64 28.51 11.68
CA LYS A 273 4.05 28.91 11.52
C LYS A 273 4.37 29.44 10.11
N ARG A 274 3.83 28.81 9.05
CA ARG A 274 4.02 29.24 7.65
C ARG A 274 3.31 30.55 7.33
N LYS A 275 2.18 30.91 7.96
CA LYS A 275 1.55 32.24 7.80
C LYS A 275 2.45 33.38 8.32
N LEU A 276 3.41 33.09 9.20
CA LEU A 276 4.40 34.05 9.71
C LEU A 276 5.65 34.19 8.81
N GLN A 277 5.89 33.23 7.90
CA GLN A 277 7.02 33.26 6.97
C GLN A 277 6.51 33.49 5.54
N ARG A 278 6.96 34.55 4.87
CA ARG A 278 6.68 34.75 3.44
C ARG A 278 7.23 33.56 2.65
N PRO A 279 6.54 33.05 1.61
CA PRO A 279 7.09 31.98 0.78
C PRO A 279 8.43 32.42 0.20
N GLU A 280 9.49 31.64 0.47
CA GLU A 280 10.81 31.85 -0.11
C GLU A 280 10.73 31.59 -1.62
N LYS A 281 11.26 32.53 -2.41
CA LYS A 281 11.36 32.39 -3.86
C LYS A 281 12.54 31.48 -4.16
N HIS A 282 12.30 30.24 -4.54
CA HIS A 282 13.34 29.38 -5.10
C HIS A 282 13.50 29.65 -6.59
N HIS A 283 14.75 29.86 -7.01
CA HIS A 283 15.14 30.15 -8.39
C HIS A 283 15.93 28.96 -8.98
N ASP A 284 15.37 27.75 -8.87
CA ASP A 284 16.14 26.53 -9.15
C ASP A 284 15.99 26.03 -10.60
N GLN A 285 15.19 26.72 -11.44
CA GLN A 285 15.10 26.41 -12.87
C GLN A 285 15.18 27.67 -13.72
N THR A 286 16.06 27.66 -14.72
CA THR A 286 16.08 28.63 -15.82
C THR A 286 15.35 28.02 -17.02
N TYR A 287 14.56 28.82 -17.72
CA TYR A 287 14.07 28.43 -19.05
C TYR A 287 14.71 29.32 -20.10
N VAL A 288 14.92 28.75 -21.29
CA VAL A 288 15.54 29.44 -22.43
C VAL A 288 14.43 29.98 -23.33
N ASP A 289 14.38 31.29 -23.54
CA ASP A 289 13.54 31.91 -24.55
C ASP A 289 14.27 31.89 -25.90
N TYR A 290 14.02 30.84 -26.68
CA TYR A 290 14.65 30.65 -28.00
C TYR A 290 14.32 31.76 -29.01
N LYS A 291 13.27 32.56 -28.79
CA LYS A 291 12.87 33.63 -29.72
C LYS A 291 13.70 34.90 -29.52
N ASN A 292 14.14 35.15 -28.29
CA ASN A 292 14.89 36.34 -27.91
C ASN A 292 16.34 36.03 -27.50
N ASP A 293 16.74 34.75 -27.53
CA ASP A 293 18.06 34.23 -27.14
C ASP A 293 18.48 34.67 -25.71
N THR A 294 17.52 34.63 -24.78
CA THR A 294 17.71 35.06 -23.39
C THR A 294 17.33 33.97 -22.39
N TYR A 295 18.11 33.89 -21.31
CA TYR A 295 17.82 33.01 -20.17
C TYR A 295 16.95 33.74 -19.16
N HIS A 296 15.82 33.15 -18.79
CA HIS A 296 14.93 33.70 -17.77
C HIS A 296 14.84 32.79 -16.54
N PRO A 297 14.92 33.34 -15.32
CA PRO A 297 14.64 32.57 -14.11
C PRO A 297 13.17 32.16 -14.10
N ARG A 298 12.90 30.85 -14.06
CA ARG A 298 11.56 30.33 -13.85
C ARG A 298 11.25 30.45 -12.36
N THR A 299 10.40 31.40 -12.02
CA THR A 299 9.90 31.50 -10.64
C THR A 299 8.90 30.37 -10.43
N ILE A 300 9.34 29.27 -9.82
CA ILE A 300 8.45 28.23 -9.35
C ILE A 300 7.89 28.70 -8.02
N TYR A 301 6.62 29.08 -8.01
CA TYR A 301 5.91 29.14 -6.75
C TYR A 301 5.76 27.69 -6.30
N ILE A 302 6.58 27.24 -5.35
CA ILE A 302 6.19 26.11 -4.51
C ILE A 302 5.06 26.65 -3.64
N THR A 303 3.86 26.81 -4.22
CA THR A 303 2.67 26.77 -3.40
C THR A 303 2.63 25.33 -2.90
N CYS A 304 3.28 25.08 -1.77
CA CYS A 304 2.85 24.05 -0.85
C CYS A 304 1.43 24.47 -0.44
N ARG A 305 0.45 24.27 -1.34
CA ARG A 305 -0.91 24.02 -0.89
C ARG A 305 -0.71 22.90 0.13
N PRO A 306 -1.12 23.08 1.39
CA PRO A 306 -1.19 21.95 2.27
C PRO A 306 -2.16 20.99 1.62
N TRP A 307 -1.61 20.00 0.92
CA TRP A 307 -2.31 18.82 0.46
C TRP A 307 -2.64 18.06 1.74
N LEU A 308 -3.61 18.59 2.49
CA LEU A 308 -4.49 17.72 3.24
C LEU A 308 -5.11 16.86 2.15
N VAL A 309 -4.54 15.68 1.95
CA VAL A 309 -5.34 14.58 1.46
C VAL A 309 -6.40 14.42 2.53
N LEU A 310 -7.54 15.08 2.32
CA LEU A 310 -8.69 14.95 3.21
C LEU A 310 -9.00 13.47 3.18
N ILE A 311 -9.12 12.85 4.36
CA ILE A 311 -9.58 11.46 4.49
C ILE A 311 -10.87 11.22 3.65
N THR A 312 -11.68 12.27 3.46
CA THR A 312 -12.82 12.34 2.53
C THR A 312 -12.46 12.03 1.07
N GLU A 313 -11.32 12.51 0.55
CA GLU A 313 -10.88 12.20 -0.82
C GLU A 313 -10.48 10.73 -0.96
N GLN A 314 -9.86 10.14 0.07
CA GLN A 314 -9.50 8.71 0.06
C GLN A 314 -10.75 7.84 0.20
N LEU A 315 -11.67 8.20 1.08
CA LEU A 315 -12.98 7.54 1.22
C LEU A 315 -13.79 7.62 -0.08
N ALA A 316 -13.77 8.76 -0.78
CA ALA A 316 -14.42 8.90 -2.08
C ALA A 316 -13.78 8.02 -3.16
N LEU A 317 -12.45 7.88 -3.16
CA LEU A 317 -11.77 6.96 -4.07
C LEU A 317 -12.17 5.50 -3.81
N TYR A 318 -12.16 5.10 -2.54
CA TYR A 318 -12.57 3.75 -2.15
C TYR A 318 -14.05 3.48 -2.48
N ALA A 319 -14.95 4.41 -2.14
CA ALA A 319 -16.38 4.29 -2.44
C ALA A 319 -16.67 4.23 -3.94
N PHE A 320 -15.95 5.04 -4.74
CA PHE A 320 -16.02 4.97 -6.20
C PHE A 320 -15.61 3.59 -6.72
N TRP A 321 -14.46 3.06 -6.26
CA TRP A 321 -14.01 1.72 -6.62
C TRP A 321 -15.01 0.64 -6.17
N LEU A 322 -15.47 0.68 -4.93
CA LEU A 322 -16.42 -0.27 -4.37
C LEU A 322 -17.68 -0.36 -5.23
N ARG A 323 -18.19 0.79 -5.69
CA ARG A 323 -19.35 0.85 -6.58
C ARG A 323 -19.05 0.33 -7.97
N TYR A 324 -17.97 0.81 -8.58
CA TYR A 324 -17.54 0.36 -9.91
C TYR A 324 -17.38 -1.15 -9.95
N GLU A 325 -16.72 -1.72 -8.94
CA GLU A 325 -16.55 -3.16 -8.82
C GLU A 325 -17.88 -3.88 -8.65
N PHE A 326 -18.81 -3.34 -7.86
CA PHE A 326 -20.13 -3.97 -7.66
C PHE A 326 -20.94 -4.02 -8.96
N GLU A 327 -20.92 -2.97 -9.77
CA GLU A 327 -21.67 -2.89 -11.03
C GLU A 327 -20.99 -3.66 -12.17
N THR A 328 -19.66 -3.63 -12.26
CA THR A 328 -18.90 -4.27 -13.36
C THR A 328 -18.59 -5.76 -13.15
N ALA A 329 -18.84 -6.31 -11.96
CA ALA A 329 -18.67 -7.74 -11.68
C ALA A 329 -19.46 -8.66 -12.62
N GLY A 330 -20.46 -8.14 -13.34
CA GLY A 330 -21.20 -8.88 -14.36
C GLY A 330 -20.44 -9.20 -15.65
N GLY A 331 -19.30 -8.54 -15.94
CA GLY A 331 -18.69 -8.55 -17.28
C GLY A 331 -17.38 -9.36 -17.48
N SER A 332 -16.66 -9.75 -16.42
CA SER A 332 -15.35 -10.42 -16.53
C SER A 332 -15.32 -11.75 -15.78
N THR A 333 -14.79 -12.81 -16.40
CA THR A 333 -14.69 -14.17 -15.84
C THR A 333 -13.85 -14.23 -14.56
N LEU A 334 -12.91 -13.30 -14.35
CA LEU A 334 -12.14 -13.14 -13.11
C LEU A 334 -12.99 -12.55 -11.96
N ARG A 335 -14.04 -11.78 -12.27
CA ARG A 335 -14.83 -11.00 -11.29
C ARG A 335 -16.15 -11.64 -10.87
N GLN A 336 -16.51 -12.78 -11.47
CA GLN A 336 -17.79 -13.48 -11.26
C GLN A 336 -17.85 -14.31 -9.96
N LEU A 337 -16.72 -14.56 -9.29
CA LEU A 337 -16.65 -15.39 -8.07
C LEU A 337 -16.61 -14.52 -6.80
N ARG A 338 -17.69 -13.76 -6.52
CA ARG A 338 -17.77 -12.99 -5.27
C ARG A 338 -18.51 -13.77 -4.17
N PRO A 339 -17.96 -13.81 -2.94
CA PRO A 339 -18.68 -14.35 -1.80
C PRO A 339 -19.99 -13.60 -1.54
N GLU A 340 -21.00 -14.32 -1.05
CA GLU A 340 -22.25 -13.70 -0.59
C GLU A 340 -21.95 -12.60 0.44
N GLY A 341 -22.55 -11.42 0.25
CA GLY A 341 -22.35 -10.30 1.15
C GLY A 341 -21.05 -9.50 0.95
N TRP A 342 -20.26 -9.75 -0.11
CA TRP A 342 -19.04 -9.00 -0.46
C TRP A 342 -19.20 -7.48 -0.33
N PHE A 343 -20.27 -6.93 -0.92
CA PHE A 343 -20.56 -5.50 -0.89
C PHE A 343 -20.97 -5.03 0.50
N LYS A 344 -21.82 -5.82 1.18
CA LYS A 344 -22.32 -5.51 2.53
C LYS A 344 -21.17 -5.47 3.55
N LYS A 345 -20.19 -6.37 3.44
CA LYS A 345 -19.03 -6.45 4.33
C LYS A 345 -18.17 -5.19 4.26
N ARG A 346 -17.83 -4.76 3.03
CA ARG A 346 -17.07 -3.53 2.77
C ARG A 346 -17.82 -2.28 3.19
N LEU A 347 -19.11 -2.23 2.88
CA LEU A 347 -19.95 -1.12 3.29
C LEU A 347 -20.07 -1.02 4.82
N SER A 348 -20.10 -2.15 5.53
CA SER A 348 -20.22 -2.17 6.99
C SER A 348 -19.09 -1.41 7.67
N TRP A 349 -17.83 -1.74 7.35
CA TRP A 349 -16.70 -1.05 7.97
C TRP A 349 -16.50 0.36 7.38
N LEU A 350 -16.89 0.59 6.11
CA LEU A 350 -16.83 1.92 5.51
C LEU A 350 -17.76 2.89 6.26
N LYS A 351 -18.99 2.46 6.59
CA LYS A 351 -19.93 3.23 7.40
C LYS A 351 -19.39 3.49 8.80
N GLU A 352 -18.87 2.47 9.47
CA GLU A 352 -18.25 2.61 10.80
C GLU A 352 -17.12 3.65 10.79
N LEU A 353 -16.24 3.61 9.78
CA LEU A 353 -15.18 4.59 9.63
C LEU A 353 -15.70 5.99 9.32
N MET A 354 -16.73 6.11 8.48
CA MET A 354 -17.39 7.39 8.21
C MET A 354 -17.97 8.01 9.48
N ASP A 355 -18.65 7.20 10.29
CA ASP A 355 -19.27 7.63 11.55
C ASP A 355 -18.20 8.09 12.54
N VAL A 356 -17.13 7.30 12.72
CA VAL A 356 -16.00 7.65 13.60
C VAL A 356 -15.28 8.91 13.13
N MET A 357 -15.11 9.09 11.81
CA MET A 357 -14.49 10.27 11.22
C MET A 357 -15.41 11.50 11.16
N GLU A 358 -16.69 11.36 11.52
CA GLU A 358 -17.71 12.41 11.43
C GLU A 358 -17.90 12.94 9.98
N ILE A 359 -17.83 12.05 8.99
CA ILE A 359 -17.92 12.39 7.56
C ILE A 359 -19.26 11.96 7.00
N SER A 360 -20.00 12.93 6.43
CA SER A 360 -21.29 12.66 5.80
C SER A 360 -21.16 11.94 4.45
N ALA A 361 -22.15 11.09 4.16
CA ALA A 361 -22.30 10.46 2.84
C ALA A 361 -22.41 11.49 1.70
N ASP A 362 -23.04 12.63 1.94
CA ASP A 362 -23.13 13.74 0.97
C ASP A 362 -21.76 14.32 0.61
N GLY A 363 -20.90 14.53 1.62
CA GLY A 363 -19.53 15.02 1.41
C GLY A 363 -18.70 14.08 0.54
N ILE A 364 -18.79 12.77 0.79
CA ILE A 364 -18.11 11.74 -0.01
C ILE A 364 -18.69 11.70 -1.44
N THR A 365 -20.02 11.70 -1.57
CA THR A 365 -20.72 11.68 -2.85
C THR A 365 -20.34 12.87 -3.72
N LYS A 366 -20.24 14.07 -3.13
CA LYS A 366 -19.79 15.28 -3.82
C LYS A 366 -18.35 15.16 -4.32
N GLU A 367 -17.46 14.57 -3.52
CA GLU A 367 -16.08 14.33 -3.92
C GLU A 367 -15.95 13.25 -5.01
N MET A 368 -16.78 12.21 -4.96
CA MET A 368 -16.90 11.22 -6.03
C MET A 368 -17.32 11.88 -7.35
N LYS A 369 -18.36 12.72 -7.34
CA LYS A 369 -18.82 13.48 -8.51
C LYS A 369 -17.71 14.38 -9.07
N ARG A 370 -16.99 15.13 -8.22
CA ARG A 370 -15.86 15.99 -8.62
C ARG A 370 -14.72 15.19 -9.27
N LYS A 371 -14.42 13.98 -8.79
CA LYS A 371 -13.41 13.10 -9.41
C LYS A 371 -13.91 12.52 -10.73
N TYR A 372 -15.16 12.08 -10.77
CA TYR A 372 -15.80 11.56 -11.97
C TYR A 372 -15.78 12.59 -13.11
N GLU A 373 -16.19 13.83 -12.84
CA GLU A 373 -16.16 14.91 -13.82
C GLU A 373 -14.75 15.20 -14.36
N ARG A 374 -13.73 15.18 -13.49
CA ARG A 374 -12.33 15.36 -13.91
C ARG A 374 -11.85 14.26 -14.85
N LYS A 375 -12.21 12.99 -14.56
CA LYS A 375 -11.88 11.85 -15.43
C LYS A 375 -12.63 11.91 -16.77
N ARG A 376 -13.90 12.32 -16.75
CA ARG A 376 -14.70 12.51 -17.97
C ARG A 376 -14.11 13.60 -18.88
N VAL A 377 -13.66 14.71 -18.31
CA VAL A 377 -13.06 15.83 -19.07
C VAL A 377 -11.68 15.48 -19.65
N THR A 378 -10.91 14.62 -18.97
CA THR A 378 -9.58 14.18 -19.44
C THR A 378 -9.65 13.04 -20.47
N GLY A 379 -10.85 12.51 -20.75
CA GLY A 379 -11.04 11.43 -21.72
C GLY A 379 -10.49 10.08 -21.26
N GLU A 380 -10.10 9.96 -19.98
CA GLU A 380 -9.47 8.76 -19.45
C GLU A 380 -10.47 7.62 -19.24
N VAL A 381 -11.77 7.89 -19.12
CA VAL A 381 -12.77 6.81 -18.98
C VAL A 381 -14.19 7.18 -19.43
N ASP A 382 -14.88 6.21 -20.02
CA ASP A 382 -16.30 6.21 -20.36
C ASP A 382 -17.11 5.49 -19.26
N TYR A 383 -17.78 6.23 -18.37
CA TYR A 383 -18.59 5.65 -17.27
C TYR A 383 -20.02 6.24 -17.23
N GLU A 384 -20.77 6.15 -18.31
CA GLU A 384 -22.08 6.83 -18.42
C GLU A 384 -23.14 6.42 -17.38
N GLU A 385 -22.98 5.33 -16.61
CA GLU A 385 -24.06 4.75 -15.79
C GLU A 385 -23.73 4.49 -14.30
N LEU A 386 -22.63 5.05 -13.77
CA LEU A 386 -22.24 4.79 -12.38
C LEU A 386 -23.15 5.52 -11.37
N ASP A 387 -23.80 4.76 -10.47
CA ASP A 387 -24.59 5.34 -9.40
C ASP A 387 -23.71 5.88 -8.26
N LEU A 388 -23.48 7.19 -8.25
CA LEU A 388 -22.66 7.87 -7.25
C LEU A 388 -23.40 8.22 -5.95
N GLU A 389 -24.73 8.07 -5.89
CA GLU A 389 -25.54 8.45 -4.71
C GLU A 389 -25.90 7.25 -3.82
N PHE A 390 -25.30 6.09 -4.07
CA PHE A 390 -25.59 4.87 -3.32
C PHE A 390 -25.33 5.03 -1.81
N LEU A 391 -24.36 5.83 -1.40
CA LEU A 391 -24.08 6.10 0.01
C LEU A 391 -25.19 6.90 0.71
N ILE A 392 -25.95 7.71 -0.03
CA ILE A 392 -27.04 8.54 0.52
C ILE A 392 -28.32 7.71 0.70
N ARG A 393 -28.53 6.70 -0.15
CA ARG A 393 -29.73 5.85 -0.15
C ARG A 393 -29.73 4.73 0.88
N MET A 394 -28.60 4.52 1.56
CA MET A 394 -28.35 3.40 2.46
C MET A 394 -28.18 3.87 3.89
#